data_AF-A0A3Q0QRK6-F1
#
_entry.id   AF-A0A3Q0QRK6-F1
#
_cell.length_a   1.000
_cell.length_b   1.000
_cell.length_c   1.000
_cell.angle_alpha   90.00
_cell.angle_beta   90.00
_cell.angle_gamma   90.00
#
_symmetry.space_group_name_H-M   'P 1'
#
loop_
_entity.id
_entity.type
_entity.pdbx_description
1 polymer ?
#
loop_
_entity_poly.entity_id
_entity_poly.type
_entity_poly.pdbx_seq_one_letter_code
_entity_poly.pdbx_strand_id
1 'polypeptide(L)'
;MGLILLSLILRYWISAVERCSAVTCDDCLQLSPQCAWCTQENFTDWFSVTERCDTLDGLLEKGCARDQLKFPISRSQVLQDQPLGRKKGNANSTQIFPQKMVLNLRSSEVTFQVKVQHTEDYPVDMYYLMDLSASMNNDLEMIKYLGSNLTKEMGKLTSKFRMGFGSFVEKPVLPFIKITEEELANPCAAITCVPTFGYKHVLSLTSNT
;
A
#
# COMPACT_ATOMS: atom_id res chain seq x y z
N MET A 1 -43.67 23.85 9.86
CA MET A 1 -42.53 23.05 9.34
C MET A 1 -41.16 23.55 9.78
N GLY A 2 -40.88 24.87 9.78
CA GLY A 2 -39.57 25.40 10.21
C GLY A 2 -39.17 25.10 11.66
N LEU A 3 -40.11 25.14 12.61
CA LEU A 3 -39.85 24.83 14.03
C LEU A 3 -39.50 23.36 14.29
N ILE A 4 -39.99 22.44 13.46
CA ILE A 4 -39.70 21.00 13.57
C ILE A 4 -38.32 20.70 12.99
N LEU A 5 -37.95 21.35 11.88
CA LEU A 5 -36.59 21.27 11.34
C LEU A 5 -35.56 21.86 12.31
N LEU A 6 -35.86 23.01 12.91
CA LEU A 6 -34.97 23.65 13.87
C LEU A 6 -34.78 22.78 15.13
N SER A 7 -35.85 22.14 15.62
CA SER A 7 -35.75 21.24 16.78
C SER A 7 -35.05 19.92 16.47
N LEU A 8 -35.16 19.40 15.24
CA LEU A 8 -34.40 18.25 14.78
C LEU A 8 -32.91 18.57 14.62
N ILE A 9 -32.57 19.76 14.11
CA ILE A 9 -31.18 20.24 14.02
C ILE A 9 -30.60 20.48 15.43
N LEU A 10 -31.38 21.09 16.33
CA LEU A 10 -30.97 21.29 17.72
C LEU A 10 -30.77 19.95 18.45
N ARG A 11 -31.66 18.97 18.25
CA ARG A 11 -31.52 17.61 18.80
C ARG A 11 -30.33 16.86 18.20
N TYR A 12 -30.04 17.06 16.91
CA TYR A 12 -28.85 16.49 16.27
C TYR A 12 -27.56 17.08 16.87
N TRP A 13 -27.52 18.39 17.12
CA TRP A 13 -26.41 19.03 17.84
C TRP A 13 -26.30 18.58 19.31
N ILE A 14 -27.41 18.38 20.02
CA ILE A 14 -27.40 17.88 21.41
C ILE A 14 -27.03 16.38 21.47
N SER A 15 -27.30 15.61 20.42
CA SER A 15 -26.97 14.17 20.35
C SER A 15 -25.50 13.89 20.00
N ALA A 16 -24.73 14.92 19.63
CA ALA A 16 -23.28 14.85 19.48
C ALA A 16 -22.53 15.25 20.76
N VAL A 17 -23.20 15.28 21.92
CA VAL A 17 -22.50 15.29 23.22
C VAL A 17 -21.99 13.88 23.48
N GLU A 18 -20.75 13.64 23.06
CA GLU A 18 -20.07 12.38 23.34
C GLU A 18 -19.95 12.20 24.86
N ARG A 19 -20.74 11.26 25.39
CA ARG A 19 -20.77 10.96 26.83
C ARG A 19 -19.51 10.18 27.21
N CYS A 20 -18.55 10.89 27.79
CA CYS A 20 -17.45 10.31 28.51
C CYS A 20 -17.95 9.85 29.89
N SER A 21 -18.26 8.56 30.04
CA SER A 21 -18.65 7.97 31.33
C SER A 21 -18.23 6.51 31.38
N ALA A 22 -17.30 6.20 32.29
CA ALA A 22 -16.75 4.88 32.49
C ALA A 22 -16.26 4.72 33.93
N VAL A 23 -16.12 3.47 34.36
CA VAL A 23 -15.69 3.11 35.73
C VAL A 23 -14.20 2.80 35.83
N THR A 24 -13.53 2.54 34.71
CA THR A 24 -12.08 2.33 34.64
C THR A 24 -11.42 3.33 33.70
N CYS A 25 -10.13 3.57 33.91
CA CYS A 25 -9.32 4.43 33.04
C CYS A 25 -9.27 3.89 31.61
N ASP A 26 -9.04 2.59 31.43
CA ASP A 26 -8.89 2.00 30.10
C ASP A 26 -10.19 2.08 29.29
N ASP A 27 -11.33 1.78 29.93
CA ASP A 27 -12.64 1.91 29.28
C ASP A 27 -12.91 3.38 28.91
N CYS A 28 -12.64 4.30 29.84
CA CYS A 28 -12.81 5.74 29.61
C CYS A 28 -12.02 6.22 28.39
N LEU A 29 -10.76 5.76 28.29
CA LEU A 29 -9.86 6.23 27.25
C LEU A 29 -10.23 5.67 25.87
N GLN A 30 -10.95 4.56 25.80
CA GLN A 30 -11.44 3.95 24.55
C GLN A 30 -12.74 4.56 24.03
N LEU A 31 -13.54 5.23 24.88
CA LEU A 31 -14.84 5.78 24.51
C LEU A 31 -14.76 6.79 23.36
N SER A 32 -13.90 7.80 23.52
CA SER A 32 -13.72 8.83 22.50
C SER A 32 -12.45 9.68 22.74
N PRO A 33 -11.84 10.30 21.71
CA PRO A 33 -10.61 11.10 21.81
C PRO A 33 -10.62 12.24 22.83
N GLN A 34 -11.76 12.87 23.06
CA GLN A 34 -11.91 14.01 23.98
C GLN A 34 -12.16 13.59 25.43
N CYS A 35 -12.39 12.30 25.69
CA CYS A 35 -12.50 11.78 27.05
C CYS A 35 -11.12 11.77 27.72
N ALA A 36 -11.10 12.11 29.00
CA ALA A 36 -9.95 12.13 29.87
C ALA A 36 -10.30 11.42 31.19
N TRP A 37 -9.27 11.00 31.93
CA TRP A 37 -9.43 10.33 33.21
C TRP A 37 -8.70 11.07 34.33
N CYS A 38 -9.34 11.27 35.48
CA CYS A 38 -8.73 11.88 36.67
C CYS A 38 -8.24 10.84 37.69
N THR A 39 -6.95 10.81 37.99
CA THR A 39 -6.33 9.89 38.98
C THR A 39 -6.24 10.44 40.39
N GLN A 40 -6.69 11.67 40.64
CA GLN A 40 -6.61 12.32 41.94
C GLN A 40 -7.47 11.57 42.98
N GLU A 41 -6.88 11.20 44.13
CA GLU A 41 -7.53 10.33 45.12
C GLU A 41 -8.83 10.95 45.69
N ASN A 42 -8.81 12.23 46.09
CA ASN A 42 -9.96 12.95 46.67
C ASN A 42 -10.85 13.67 45.64
N PHE A 43 -10.97 13.12 44.42
CA PHE A 43 -11.73 13.75 43.34
C PHE A 43 -13.22 13.38 43.34
N THR A 44 -13.58 12.19 43.84
CA THR A 44 -14.96 11.66 43.82
C THR A 44 -15.30 10.98 45.13
N ASP A 45 -16.56 11.03 45.54
CA ASP A 45 -17.09 10.20 46.63
C ASP A 45 -17.29 8.75 46.17
N TRP A 46 -17.49 7.81 47.11
CA TRP A 46 -17.64 6.37 46.82
C TRP A 46 -18.79 6.05 45.84
N PHE A 47 -19.80 6.93 45.78
CA PHE A 47 -20.97 6.79 44.91
C PHE A 47 -20.80 7.45 43.53
N SER A 48 -19.71 8.19 43.28
CA SER A 48 -19.53 8.99 42.07
C SER A 48 -18.28 8.63 41.26
N VAL A 49 -17.85 7.37 41.33
CA VAL A 49 -16.67 6.84 40.60
C VAL A 49 -16.71 7.13 39.10
N THR A 50 -17.90 7.19 38.50
CA THR A 50 -18.10 7.54 37.08
C THR A 50 -17.73 8.99 36.74
N GLU A 51 -17.59 9.89 37.72
CA GLU A 51 -17.19 11.29 37.51
C GLU A 51 -15.70 11.44 37.15
N ARG A 52 -14.89 10.38 37.33
CA ARG A 52 -13.48 10.35 36.97
C ARG A 52 -13.24 10.32 35.47
N CYS A 53 -14.23 9.84 34.70
CA CYS A 53 -14.23 9.88 33.25
C CYS A 53 -15.12 11.04 32.80
N ASP A 54 -14.55 12.04 32.14
CA ASP A 54 -15.30 13.13 31.52
C ASP A 54 -14.45 13.72 30.39
N THR A 55 -14.97 14.71 29.68
CA THR A 55 -14.18 15.57 28.80
C THR A 55 -13.03 16.25 29.56
N LEU A 56 -11.94 16.55 28.84
CA LEU A 56 -10.79 17.25 29.43
C LEU A 56 -11.20 18.54 30.15
N ASP A 57 -12.02 19.37 29.51
CA ASP A 57 -12.49 20.63 30.07
C ASP A 57 -13.40 20.40 31.28
N GLY A 58 -14.31 19.41 31.22
CA GLY A 58 -15.19 19.06 32.34
C GLY A 58 -14.43 18.61 33.59
N LEU A 59 -13.33 17.86 33.45
CA LEU A 59 -12.49 17.49 34.59
C LEU A 59 -11.73 18.67 35.19
N LEU A 60 -11.30 19.62 34.36
CA LEU A 60 -10.63 20.84 34.82
C LEU A 60 -11.59 21.75 35.60
N GLU A 61 -12.82 21.92 35.11
CA GLU A 61 -13.86 22.70 35.81
C GLU A 61 -14.25 22.08 37.15
N LYS A 62 -14.27 20.74 37.24
CA LYS A 62 -14.49 19.99 38.48
C LYS A 62 -13.28 20.04 39.44
N GLY A 63 -12.18 20.67 39.06
CA GLY A 63 -11.02 20.87 39.93
C GLY A 63 -10.00 19.72 39.93
N CYS A 64 -10.01 18.84 38.92
CA CYS A 64 -8.94 17.85 38.78
C CYS A 64 -7.60 18.54 38.46
N ALA A 65 -6.57 18.25 39.25
CA ALA A 65 -5.24 18.81 39.03
C ALA A 65 -4.64 18.32 37.70
N ARG A 66 -3.93 19.21 36.99
CA ARG A 66 -3.41 18.91 35.63
C ARG A 66 -2.42 17.75 35.58
N ASP A 67 -1.63 17.57 36.62
CA ASP A 67 -0.67 16.47 36.79
C ASP A 67 -1.37 15.12 37.08
N GLN A 68 -2.62 15.16 37.52
CA GLN A 68 -3.46 13.99 37.80
C GLN A 68 -4.38 13.62 36.63
N LEU A 69 -4.28 14.32 35.49
CA LEU A 69 -5.04 14.00 34.29
C LEU A 69 -4.30 12.97 33.43
N LYS A 70 -5.02 11.90 33.06
CA LYS A 70 -4.62 10.96 32.00
C LYS A 70 -5.38 11.30 30.73
N PHE A 71 -4.67 11.94 29.80
CA PHE A 71 -5.18 12.30 28.50
C PHE A 71 -4.12 12.04 27.41
N PRO A 72 -3.94 10.77 26.99
CA PRO A 72 -3.04 10.46 25.90
C PRO A 72 -3.58 11.06 24.59
N ILE A 73 -2.73 11.81 23.90
CA ILE A 73 -3.03 12.48 22.64
C ILE A 73 -2.34 11.69 21.52
N SER A 74 -3.03 11.46 20.40
CA SER A 74 -2.40 10.81 19.26
C SER A 74 -1.33 11.71 18.65
N ARG A 75 -0.17 11.16 18.33
CA ARG A 75 0.99 11.91 17.82
C ARG A 75 1.65 11.17 16.68
N SER A 76 2.13 11.92 15.70
CA SER A 76 3.04 11.44 14.67
C SER A 76 4.45 11.99 14.90
N GLN A 77 5.45 11.16 14.64
CA GLN A 77 6.85 11.55 14.65
C GLN A 77 7.54 10.99 13.42
N VAL A 78 8.25 11.84 12.69
CA VAL A 78 9.09 11.41 11.58
C VAL A 78 10.44 10.96 12.13
N LEU A 79 10.85 9.75 11.75
CA LEU A 79 12.16 9.18 12.13
C LEU A 79 13.19 9.29 11.02
N GLN A 80 12.75 9.27 9.75
CA GLN A 80 13.63 9.36 8.59
C GLN A 80 12.95 10.16 7.48
N ASP A 81 13.61 11.23 7.04
CA ASP A 81 13.04 12.29 6.20
C ASP A 81 14.01 12.78 5.11
N GLN A 82 14.72 11.85 4.47
CA GLN A 82 15.63 12.14 3.37
C GLN A 82 14.89 12.92 2.27
N PRO A 83 15.47 14.02 1.76
CA PRO A 83 14.83 14.86 0.75
C PRO A 83 14.63 14.09 -0.56
N LEU A 84 13.53 14.39 -1.25
CA LEU A 84 13.22 13.80 -2.55
C LEU A 84 14.27 14.18 -3.61
N GLY A 85 14.47 13.28 -4.57
CA GLY A 85 15.41 13.44 -5.66
C GLY A 85 16.83 12.92 -5.36
N ARG A 86 17.75 13.27 -6.27
CA ARG A 86 19.13 12.76 -6.26
C ARG A 86 20.05 13.77 -5.56
N LYS A 87 20.76 13.32 -4.52
CA LYS A 87 21.83 14.13 -3.91
C LYS A 87 23.07 14.11 -4.80
N LYS A 88 23.75 15.25 -4.98
CA LYS A 88 25.05 15.32 -5.67
C LYS A 88 26.02 14.33 -5.03
N GLY A 89 26.57 13.41 -5.83
CA GLY A 89 27.50 12.39 -5.37
C GLY A 89 26.88 11.07 -4.90
N ASN A 90 25.54 10.93 -4.89
CA ASN A 90 24.88 9.66 -4.60
C ASN A 90 24.21 9.08 -5.85
N ALA A 91 24.39 7.78 -6.09
CA ALA A 91 23.76 7.07 -7.19
C ALA A 91 22.25 6.86 -6.96
N ASN A 92 21.85 6.81 -5.69
CA ASN A 92 20.48 6.52 -5.29
C ASN A 92 19.65 7.80 -5.16
N SER A 93 18.46 7.78 -5.76
CA SER A 93 17.49 8.87 -5.69
C SER A 93 16.37 8.49 -4.73
N THR A 94 15.93 9.44 -3.89
CA THR A 94 14.83 9.21 -2.94
C THR A 94 13.51 9.59 -3.60
N GLN A 95 12.58 8.64 -3.71
CA GLN A 95 11.30 8.86 -4.40
C GLN A 95 10.12 9.11 -3.47
N ILE A 96 10.26 8.79 -2.18
CA ILE A 96 9.19 8.91 -1.20
C ILE A 96 9.70 9.65 0.03
N PHE A 97 8.86 10.51 0.59
CA PHE A 97 9.09 11.26 1.81
C PHE A 97 7.82 11.26 2.67
N PRO A 98 7.92 11.06 4.00
CA PRO A 98 9.09 10.56 4.73
C PRO A 98 9.30 9.04 4.51
N GLN A 99 10.46 8.50 4.89
CA GLN A 99 10.75 7.07 4.72
C GLN A 99 10.40 6.24 5.96
N LYS A 100 10.37 6.88 7.14
CA LYS A 100 10.03 6.21 8.38
C LYS A 100 9.34 7.16 9.35
N MET A 101 8.25 6.69 9.95
CA MET A 101 7.49 7.42 10.96
C MET A 101 7.05 6.48 12.10
N VAL A 102 6.77 7.06 13.26
CA VAL A 102 6.07 6.43 14.38
C VAL A 102 4.76 7.16 14.57
N LEU A 103 3.67 6.39 14.63
CA LEU A 103 2.33 6.89 14.93
C LEU A 103 1.91 6.28 16.27
N ASN A 104 1.73 7.13 17.27
CA ASN A 104 1.12 6.74 18.54
C ASN A 104 -0.34 7.15 18.47
N LEU A 105 -1.24 6.17 18.29
CA LEU A 105 -2.66 6.41 18.10
C LEU A 105 -3.43 5.95 19.33
N ARG A 106 -4.40 6.75 19.75
CA ARG A 106 -5.43 6.37 20.71
C ARG A 106 -6.67 5.92 19.94
N SER A 107 -7.61 6.84 19.73
CA SER A 107 -8.81 6.67 18.90
C SER A 107 -9.08 7.92 18.06
N SER A 108 -8.06 8.78 17.89
CA SER A 108 -8.19 10.03 17.14
C SER A 108 -7.47 9.94 15.81
N GLU A 109 -7.91 10.75 14.84
CA GLU A 109 -7.24 10.87 13.56
C GLU A 109 -5.88 11.56 13.71
N VAL A 110 -4.89 11.09 12.94
CA VAL A 110 -3.61 11.76 12.74
C VAL A 110 -3.35 11.85 11.25
N THR A 111 -3.31 13.07 10.73
CA THR A 111 -2.98 13.33 9.33
C THR A 111 -1.48 13.56 9.19
N PHE A 112 -0.87 12.95 8.19
CA PHE A 112 0.52 13.21 7.80
C PHE A 112 0.62 13.25 6.27
N GLN A 113 1.62 13.96 5.76
CA GLN A 113 1.83 14.11 4.33
C GLN A 113 2.86 13.12 3.82
N VAL A 114 2.48 12.36 2.79
CA VAL A 114 3.39 11.57 1.97
C VAL A 114 3.59 12.29 0.65
N LYS A 115 4.86 12.51 0.28
CA LYS A 115 5.24 13.11 -0.99
C LYS A 115 5.95 12.05 -1.82
N VAL A 116 5.55 11.93 -3.08
CA VAL A 116 6.14 11.00 -4.04
C VAL A 116 6.64 11.80 -5.23
N GLN A 117 7.85 11.49 -5.68
CA GLN A 117 8.46 12.10 -6.86
C GLN A 117 9.07 11.02 -7.74
N HIS A 118 8.63 10.97 -8.99
CA HIS A 118 9.25 10.14 -10.02
C HIS A 118 10.64 10.68 -10.35
N THR A 119 11.57 9.76 -10.59
CA THR A 119 12.93 10.11 -10.97
C THR A 119 13.14 9.85 -12.43
N GLU A 120 13.80 10.79 -13.09
CA GLU A 120 14.35 10.57 -14.42
C GLU A 120 15.36 9.41 -14.38
N ASP A 121 15.48 8.68 -15.48
CA ASP A 121 16.46 7.60 -15.65
C ASP A 121 16.31 6.45 -14.62
N TYR A 122 15.07 6.01 -14.36
CA TYR A 122 14.80 4.88 -13.47
C TYR A 122 15.05 3.53 -14.18
N PRO A 123 15.67 2.53 -13.51
CA PRO A 123 15.92 1.23 -14.12
C PRO A 123 14.61 0.51 -14.49
N VAL A 124 14.63 -0.14 -15.66
CA VAL A 124 13.49 -0.89 -16.20
C VAL A 124 13.95 -2.27 -16.59
N ASP A 125 13.28 -3.28 -16.04
CA ASP A 125 13.42 -4.68 -16.42
C ASP A 125 12.18 -5.12 -17.19
N MET A 126 12.36 -5.61 -18.42
CA MET A 126 11.26 -6.12 -19.23
C MET A 126 11.48 -7.59 -19.58
N TYR A 127 10.59 -8.46 -19.11
CA TYR A 127 10.60 -9.87 -19.45
C TYR A 127 9.54 -10.15 -20.53
N TYR A 128 9.98 -10.41 -21.76
CA TYR A 128 9.07 -10.69 -22.85
C TYR A 128 8.70 -12.18 -22.84
N LEU A 129 7.44 -12.46 -22.52
CA LEU A 129 6.89 -13.81 -22.47
C LEU A 129 6.03 -14.05 -23.71
N MET A 130 6.50 -14.93 -24.59
CA MET A 130 5.90 -15.16 -25.90
C MET A 130 5.18 -16.51 -26.00
N ASP A 131 4.01 -16.52 -26.62
CA ASP A 131 3.39 -17.76 -27.09
C ASP A 131 4.14 -18.28 -28.33
N LEU A 132 4.62 -19.53 -28.29
CA LEU A 132 5.27 -20.21 -29.42
C LEU A 132 4.37 -21.30 -30.03
N SER A 133 3.06 -21.20 -29.85
CA SER A 133 2.09 -22.01 -30.57
C SER A 133 2.16 -21.77 -32.09
N ALA A 134 1.66 -22.72 -32.87
CA ALA A 134 1.71 -22.64 -34.33
C ALA A 134 0.98 -21.41 -34.91
N SER A 135 0.01 -20.83 -34.17
CA SER A 135 -0.66 -19.59 -34.57
C SER A 135 0.22 -18.36 -34.54
N MET A 136 1.37 -18.41 -33.84
CA MET A 136 2.32 -17.29 -33.71
C MET A 136 3.49 -17.38 -34.71
N ASN A 137 3.41 -18.29 -35.69
CA ASN A 137 4.52 -18.56 -36.61
C ASN A 137 4.92 -17.34 -37.46
N ASN A 138 3.96 -16.53 -37.90
CA ASN A 138 4.20 -15.28 -38.63
C ASN A 138 4.76 -14.17 -37.72
N ASP A 139 4.32 -14.10 -36.46
CA ASP A 139 4.78 -13.09 -35.50
C ASP A 139 6.24 -13.30 -35.07
N LEU A 140 6.72 -14.55 -35.07
CA LEU A 140 8.11 -14.88 -34.77
C LEU A 140 9.11 -14.16 -35.68
N GLU A 141 8.78 -14.01 -36.96
CA GLU A 141 9.63 -13.30 -37.91
C GLU A 141 9.75 -11.80 -37.58
N MET A 142 8.67 -11.18 -37.08
CA MET A 142 8.71 -9.78 -36.65
C MET A 142 9.51 -9.60 -35.36
N ILE A 143 9.42 -10.56 -34.44
CA ILE A 143 10.05 -10.46 -33.11
C ILE A 143 11.57 -10.56 -33.16
N LYS A 144 12.15 -11.16 -34.21
CA LYS A 144 13.61 -11.16 -34.46
C LYS A 144 14.20 -9.73 -34.47
N TYR A 145 13.46 -8.75 -34.97
CA TYR A 145 13.89 -7.35 -35.05
C TYR A 145 13.40 -6.50 -33.87
N LEU A 146 12.46 -7.02 -33.09
CA LEU A 146 11.83 -6.27 -31.99
C LEU A 146 12.81 -6.04 -30.84
N GLY A 147 13.69 -7.00 -30.53
CA GLY A 147 14.66 -6.88 -29.42
C GLY A 147 15.59 -5.68 -29.56
N SER A 148 16.19 -5.49 -30.74
CA SER A 148 17.11 -4.36 -30.99
C SER A 148 16.37 -3.01 -31.05
N ASN A 149 15.20 -2.98 -31.71
CA ASN A 149 14.42 -1.76 -31.84
C ASN A 149 13.86 -1.30 -30.49
N LEU A 150 13.34 -2.23 -29.70
CA LEU A 150 12.80 -1.92 -28.39
C LEU A 150 13.89 -1.44 -27.44
N THR A 151 15.05 -2.09 -27.40
CA THR A 151 16.17 -1.64 -26.57
C THR A 151 16.64 -0.25 -26.97
N LYS A 152 16.68 0.05 -28.28
CA LYS A 152 17.02 1.39 -28.78
C LYS A 152 16.01 2.46 -28.34
N GLU A 153 14.72 2.18 -28.44
CA GLU A 153 13.68 3.13 -28.02
C GLU A 153 13.64 3.31 -26.50
N MET A 154 13.78 2.22 -25.74
CA MET A 154 13.86 2.26 -24.28
C MET A 154 15.12 2.96 -23.77
N GLY A 155 16.23 2.86 -24.50
CA GLY A 155 17.48 3.58 -24.21
C GLY A 155 17.34 5.11 -24.27
N LYS A 156 16.30 5.64 -24.93
CA LYS A 156 15.98 7.09 -24.91
C LYS A 156 15.29 7.52 -23.61
N LEU A 157 14.69 6.58 -22.89
CA LEU A 157 13.93 6.83 -21.65
C LEU A 157 14.73 6.49 -20.40
N THR A 158 15.54 5.44 -20.45
CA THR A 158 16.37 4.97 -19.34
C THR A 158 17.68 4.38 -19.84
N SER A 159 18.76 4.74 -19.16
CA SER A 159 20.10 4.17 -19.38
C SER A 159 20.25 2.77 -18.79
N LYS A 160 19.30 2.33 -17.95
CA LYS A 160 19.33 1.06 -17.21
C LYS A 160 18.19 0.16 -17.65
N PHE A 161 18.17 -0.17 -18.92
CA PHE A 161 17.22 -1.14 -19.48
C PHE A 161 17.82 -2.54 -19.48
N ARG A 162 17.05 -3.53 -18.99
CA ARG A 162 17.37 -4.94 -19.17
C ARG A 162 16.20 -5.67 -19.79
N MET A 163 16.50 -6.57 -20.71
CA MET A 163 15.51 -7.39 -21.38
C MET A 163 15.78 -8.87 -21.17
N GLY A 164 14.71 -9.64 -21.02
CA GLY A 164 14.74 -11.10 -20.94
C GLY A 164 13.66 -11.69 -21.84
N PHE A 165 13.77 -12.99 -22.11
CA PHE A 165 12.85 -13.71 -22.98
C PHE A 165 12.45 -15.05 -22.37
N GLY A 166 11.19 -15.39 -22.55
CA GLY A 166 10.63 -16.68 -22.20
C GLY A 166 9.55 -17.06 -23.19
N SER A 167 9.25 -18.34 -23.24
CA SER A 167 8.18 -18.85 -24.08
C SER A 167 7.30 -19.84 -23.35
N PHE A 168 6.07 -19.96 -23.84
CA PHE A 168 5.13 -20.97 -23.40
C PHE A 168 4.32 -21.48 -24.60
N VAL A 169 3.69 -22.65 -24.42
CA VAL A 169 2.69 -23.16 -25.34
C VAL A 169 1.50 -23.66 -24.54
N GLU A 170 1.61 -24.84 -23.93
CA GLU A 170 0.53 -25.46 -23.17
C GLU A 170 1.06 -26.61 -22.28
N LYS A 171 0.28 -27.06 -21.30
CA LYS A 171 0.58 -28.26 -20.50
C LYS A 171 0.71 -29.48 -21.41
N PRO A 172 1.83 -30.23 -21.38
CA PRO A 172 2.04 -31.37 -22.27
C PRO A 172 1.36 -32.65 -21.74
N VAL A 173 0.05 -32.57 -21.51
CA VAL A 173 -0.79 -33.67 -20.99
C VAL A 173 -2.16 -33.66 -21.67
N LEU A 174 -2.86 -34.80 -21.64
CA LEU A 174 -4.25 -34.86 -22.09
C LEU A 174 -5.16 -33.99 -21.20
N PRO A 175 -6.23 -33.37 -21.75
CA PRO A 175 -6.66 -33.42 -23.15
C PRO A 175 -6.07 -32.31 -24.03
N PHE A 176 -5.06 -31.57 -23.55
CA PHE A 176 -4.54 -30.38 -24.22
C PHE A 176 -3.67 -30.68 -25.44
N ILE A 177 -2.98 -31.82 -25.44
CA ILE A 177 -2.18 -32.31 -26.56
C ILE A 177 -2.61 -33.70 -26.98
N LYS A 178 -2.32 -34.06 -28.23
CA LYS A 178 -2.35 -35.46 -28.67
C LYS A 178 -1.04 -36.15 -28.23
N ILE A 179 -1.15 -37.40 -27.79
CA ILE A 179 -0.03 -38.18 -27.24
C ILE A 179 0.39 -39.36 -28.12
N THR A 180 0.01 -39.36 -29.40
CA THR A 180 0.52 -40.35 -30.36
C THR A 180 2.01 -40.07 -30.61
N GLU A 181 2.81 -41.10 -30.91
CA GLU A 181 4.25 -40.95 -31.11
C GLU A 181 4.58 -39.90 -32.19
N GLU A 182 3.80 -39.87 -33.27
CA GLU A 182 3.92 -38.89 -34.36
C GLU A 182 3.69 -37.45 -33.88
N GLU A 183 2.62 -37.19 -33.13
CA GLU A 183 2.26 -35.84 -32.65
C GLU A 183 3.17 -35.37 -31.50
N LEU A 184 3.69 -36.29 -30.69
CA LEU A 184 4.71 -35.96 -29.68
C LEU A 184 6.05 -35.58 -30.31
N ALA A 185 6.41 -36.22 -31.43
CA ALA A 185 7.62 -35.88 -32.17
C ALA A 185 7.46 -34.56 -32.95
N ASN A 186 6.30 -34.35 -33.58
CA ASN A 186 5.97 -33.11 -34.28
C ASN A 186 4.45 -32.81 -34.16
N PRO A 187 4.04 -31.86 -33.32
CA PRO A 187 2.61 -31.55 -33.10
C PRO A 187 1.98 -30.74 -34.26
N CYS A 188 2.75 -30.44 -35.31
CA CYS A 188 2.32 -29.65 -36.44
C CYS A 188 2.25 -30.50 -37.71
N ALA A 189 1.12 -30.45 -38.42
CA ALA A 189 0.92 -31.25 -39.62
C ALA A 189 1.68 -30.74 -40.86
N ALA A 190 1.75 -29.42 -41.06
CA ALA A 190 2.29 -28.82 -42.28
C ALA A 190 3.71 -28.24 -42.14
N ILE A 191 4.19 -28.07 -40.90
CA ILE A 191 5.49 -27.49 -40.59
C ILE A 191 6.18 -28.33 -39.52
N THR A 192 7.50 -28.26 -39.45
CA THR A 192 8.26 -28.88 -38.36
C THR A 192 8.18 -28.01 -37.12
N CYS A 193 7.59 -28.53 -36.06
CA CYS A 193 7.47 -27.88 -34.76
C CYS A 193 8.23 -28.63 -33.67
N VAL A 194 8.57 -27.92 -32.61
CA VAL A 194 9.11 -28.55 -31.40
C VAL A 194 7.98 -29.20 -30.58
N PRO A 195 8.27 -30.26 -29.82
CA PRO A 195 7.29 -30.86 -28.90
C PRO A 195 6.71 -29.84 -27.93
N THR A 196 5.41 -29.97 -27.63
CA THR A 196 4.70 -29.06 -26.72
C THR A 196 5.37 -29.01 -25.35
N PHE A 197 5.46 -27.81 -24.78
CA PHE A 197 6.01 -27.57 -23.46
C PHE A 197 5.19 -26.51 -22.73
N GLY A 198 5.17 -26.60 -21.41
CA GLY A 198 4.45 -25.63 -20.58
C GLY A 198 5.10 -24.25 -20.63
N TYR A 199 6.32 -24.14 -20.10
CA TYR A 199 7.08 -22.89 -20.08
C TYR A 199 8.57 -23.18 -20.22
N LYS A 200 9.29 -22.30 -20.92
CA LYS A 200 10.75 -22.30 -21.02
C LYS A 200 11.28 -20.91 -20.76
N HIS A 201 12.15 -20.82 -19.76
CA HIS A 201 13.03 -19.67 -19.62
C HIS A 201 14.12 -19.74 -20.68
N VAL A 202 14.25 -18.71 -21.52
CA VAL A 202 15.19 -18.72 -22.66
C VAL A 202 16.36 -17.76 -22.42
N LEU A 203 16.06 -16.52 -22.03
CA LEU A 203 17.05 -15.48 -21.78
C LEU A 203 16.78 -14.77 -20.45
N SER A 204 17.76 -14.81 -19.55
CA SER A 204 17.74 -14.02 -18.31
C SER A 204 17.85 -12.53 -18.61
N LEU A 205 17.30 -11.69 -17.72
CA LEU A 205 17.39 -10.23 -17.85
C LEU A 205 18.84 -9.78 -18.04
N THR A 206 19.13 -9.18 -19.18
CA THR A 206 20.46 -8.71 -19.55
C THR A 206 20.39 -7.35 -20.24
N SER A 207 21.47 -6.58 -20.14
CA SER A 207 21.67 -5.34 -20.91
C SER A 207 22.30 -5.59 -22.28
N ASN A 208 22.75 -6.81 -22.56
CA ASN A 208 23.35 -7.19 -23.84
C ASN A 208 22.27 -7.70 -24.79
N THR A 209 21.82 -6.81 -25.68
CA THR A 209 20.92 -7.11 -26.79
C THR A 209 21.50 -6.59 -28.10
#